data_AF-A0A4V2YGT9-F1
#
_entry.id   AF-A0A4V2YGT9-F1
#
_cell.length_a   1.000
_cell.length_b   1.000
_cell.length_c   1.000
_cell.angle_alpha   90.00
_cell.angle_beta   90.00
_cell.angle_gamma   90.00
#
_symmetry.space_group_name_H-M   'P 1'
#
loop_
_entity.id
_entity.type
_entity.pdbx_description
1 polymer ?
#
loop_
_entity_poly.entity_id
_entity_poly.type
_entity_poly.pdbx_seq_one_letter_code
_entity_poly.pdbx_strand_id
1 'polypeptide(L)'
;MTARPPQTPTLRRKEVSMSEHLPPPQPGPEGVNSYGTDDPEEQAQIEAARTAAAEERRANRAKLERYVSYGLNEEDAQGLIEHEQMLKDRRDAVAAGQLEQGEADKRIRPRIYVRSLVDHTEGHDIGDWIDASRDLEDIQRDVQSILSRSLHAHWTGEPAEEWAIHDQDGFGSLTLHEYESLDVVCALGKGIAEHGLPFAAWAEINDATDIYTLNRFEAAYFGAYDSREAYAEHVFEEMEGEKELEALPDWVRDVVRVDYERMTHEMETSGEVRFVDHPGGVWAFNGRV
;
A
#
# COMPACT_ATOMS: atom_id res chain seq x y z
N MET A 1 -30.93 54.23 -57.49
CA MET A 1 -29.47 54.24 -57.70
C MET A 1 -29.06 52.83 -58.06
N THR A 2 -28.72 52.65 -59.33
CA THR A 2 -28.49 51.39 -60.03
C THR A 2 -27.01 51.01 -60.00
N ALA A 3 -26.67 49.85 -59.46
CA ALA A 3 -25.34 49.27 -59.57
C ALA A 3 -25.16 48.60 -60.94
N ARG A 4 -24.04 48.89 -61.62
CA ARG A 4 -23.57 48.18 -62.82
C ARG A 4 -22.08 47.80 -62.63
N PRO A 5 -21.63 46.62 -63.10
CA PRO A 5 -20.30 46.04 -62.82
C PRO A 5 -19.35 46.25 -64.04
N PRO A 6 -18.35 45.39 -64.30
CA PRO A 6 -17.15 44.93 -63.56
C PRO A 6 -15.86 45.42 -64.29
N GLN A 7 -14.61 45.20 -63.81
CA GLN A 7 -13.42 44.91 -64.67
C GLN A 7 -12.27 44.24 -63.90
N THR A 8 -11.83 43.09 -64.41
CA THR A 8 -10.58 42.37 -64.11
C THR A 8 -9.40 43.02 -64.84
N PRO A 9 -8.17 43.01 -64.29
CA PRO A 9 -6.97 43.12 -65.11
C PRO A 9 -6.05 41.89 -64.99
N THR A 10 -6.09 41.12 -66.07
CA THR A 10 -4.98 40.51 -66.82
C THR A 10 -3.61 40.35 -66.17
N LEU A 11 -3.18 39.08 -66.09
CA LEU A 11 -1.81 38.61 -65.97
C LEU A 11 -0.89 39.18 -67.07
N ARG A 12 0.24 39.79 -66.67
CA ARG A 12 1.45 39.88 -67.51
C ARG A 12 2.50 38.90 -66.98
N ARG A 13 2.82 37.90 -67.79
CA ARG A 13 4.05 37.11 -67.66
C ARG A 13 5.26 38.05 -67.74
N LYS A 14 6.11 38.04 -66.72
CA LYS A 14 7.53 38.35 -66.87
C LYS A 14 8.28 37.02 -66.83
N GLU A 15 8.76 36.58 -67.98
CA GLU A 15 9.93 35.70 -68.03
C GLU A 15 11.15 36.58 -67.69
N VAL A 16 11.88 36.22 -66.64
CA VAL A 16 13.28 36.61 -66.47
C VAL A 16 14.06 35.36 -66.12
N SER A 17 15.04 35.11 -66.98
CA SER A 17 15.98 34.01 -66.97
C SER A 17 16.93 34.06 -65.77
N MET A 18 17.49 32.90 -65.47
CA MET A 18 18.36 32.51 -64.38
C MET A 18 19.51 33.48 -64.06
N SER A 19 19.79 33.64 -62.78
CA SER A 19 21.09 33.32 -62.12
C SER A 19 21.35 34.26 -60.95
N GLU A 20 20.76 34.01 -59.78
CA GLU A 20 21.30 34.53 -58.53
C GLU A 20 21.37 33.41 -57.48
N HIS A 21 22.54 33.39 -56.87
CA HIS A 21 23.12 32.39 -56.00
C HIS A 21 22.26 32.24 -54.73
N LEU A 22 21.62 31.07 -54.51
CA LEU A 22 21.07 30.78 -53.19
C LEU A 22 22.25 30.73 -52.19
N PRO A 23 22.20 31.45 -51.06
CA PRO A 23 23.18 31.24 -50.01
C PRO A 23 23.09 29.78 -49.55
N PRO A 24 24.23 29.15 -49.19
CA PRO A 24 24.21 27.79 -48.66
C PRO A 24 23.26 27.72 -47.46
N PRO A 25 22.59 26.58 -47.25
CA PRO A 25 21.72 26.40 -46.08
C PRO A 25 22.52 26.76 -44.84
N GLN A 26 22.01 27.70 -44.04
CA GLN A 26 22.65 28.03 -42.79
C GLN A 26 22.71 26.75 -41.95
N PRO A 27 23.88 26.40 -41.37
CA PRO A 27 23.93 25.31 -40.41
C PRO A 27 22.90 25.62 -39.33
N GLY A 28 22.01 24.66 -39.05
CA GLY A 28 21.15 24.72 -37.87
C GLY A 28 22.04 24.94 -36.63
N PRO A 29 21.51 25.54 -35.56
CA PRO A 29 22.32 25.89 -34.39
C PRO A 29 23.18 24.70 -33.96
N GLU A 30 24.50 24.88 -34.05
CA GLU A 30 25.49 23.91 -33.57
C GLU A 30 25.24 23.71 -32.06
N GLY A 31 24.95 22.47 -31.66
CA GLY A 31 24.83 22.09 -30.24
C GLY A 31 23.51 21.46 -29.80
N VAL A 32 22.58 21.10 -30.69
CA VAL A 32 21.42 20.29 -30.29
C VAL A 32 21.67 18.82 -30.67
N ASN A 33 22.34 18.08 -29.79
CA ASN A 33 22.40 16.62 -29.89
C ASN A 33 20.95 16.05 -29.94
N SER A 34 20.72 14.85 -30.49
CA SER A 34 19.39 14.19 -30.55
C SER A 34 18.71 14.04 -29.17
N TYR A 35 19.49 14.25 -28.11
CA TYR A 35 19.11 14.20 -26.71
C TYR A 35 18.78 15.57 -26.10
N GLY A 36 19.03 16.69 -26.79
CA GLY A 36 18.74 18.04 -26.30
C GLY A 36 19.64 18.55 -25.17
N THR A 37 20.66 17.77 -24.79
CA THR A 37 21.66 18.06 -23.76
C THR A 37 23.03 17.53 -24.20
N ASP A 38 24.10 18.20 -23.79
CA ASP A 38 25.50 17.79 -23.99
C ASP A 38 26.10 17.11 -22.74
N ASP A 39 25.33 17.01 -21.65
CA ASP A 39 25.74 16.31 -20.44
C ASP A 39 25.73 14.78 -20.67
N PRO A 40 26.88 14.08 -20.59
CA PRO A 40 26.95 12.64 -20.82
C PRO A 40 26.17 11.82 -19.79
N GLU A 41 26.00 12.29 -18.55
CA GLU A 41 25.18 11.59 -17.55
C GLU A 41 23.69 11.71 -17.88
N GLU A 42 23.25 12.90 -18.28
CA GLU A 42 21.86 13.15 -18.68
C GLU A 42 21.51 12.38 -19.96
N GLN A 43 22.43 12.31 -20.93
CA GLN A 43 22.28 11.48 -22.14
C GLN A 43 22.12 9.99 -21.78
N ALA A 44 22.95 9.48 -20.87
CA ALA A 44 22.87 8.09 -20.41
C ALA A 44 21.54 7.79 -19.71
N GLN A 45 21.01 8.72 -18.91
CA GLN A 45 19.69 8.59 -18.28
C GLN A 45 18.56 8.58 -19.32
N ILE A 46 18.62 9.45 -20.33
CA ILE A 46 17.62 9.48 -21.40
C ILE A 46 17.63 8.18 -22.22
N GLU A 47 18.82 7.65 -22.53
CA GLU A 47 18.97 6.40 -23.26
C GLU A 47 18.49 5.18 -22.45
N ALA A 48 18.81 5.14 -21.15
CA ALA A 48 18.31 4.12 -20.23
C ALA A 48 16.77 4.16 -20.14
N ALA A 49 16.18 5.35 -19.98
CA ALA A 49 14.73 5.52 -19.94
C ALA A 49 14.04 5.10 -21.24
N ARG A 50 14.62 5.44 -22.41
CA ARG A 50 14.11 5.01 -23.72
C ARG A 50 14.17 3.50 -23.89
N THR A 51 15.25 2.87 -23.43
CA THR A 51 15.44 1.41 -23.48
C THR A 51 14.42 0.70 -22.59
N ALA A 52 14.26 1.14 -21.34
CA ALA A 52 13.26 0.62 -20.42
C ALA A 52 11.83 0.74 -20.99
N ALA A 53 11.48 1.91 -21.55
CA ALA A 53 10.18 2.13 -22.18
C ALA A 53 9.97 1.25 -23.44
N ALA A 54 11.02 0.92 -24.18
CA ALA A 54 10.94 0.01 -25.32
C ALA A 54 10.71 -1.44 -24.87
N GLU A 55 11.38 -1.88 -23.80
CA GLU A 55 11.19 -3.20 -23.20
C GLU A 55 9.78 -3.34 -22.61
N GLU A 56 9.29 -2.32 -21.90
CA GLU A 56 7.94 -2.29 -21.35
C GLU A 56 6.88 -2.36 -22.45
N ARG A 57 7.02 -1.58 -23.53
CA ARG A 57 6.11 -1.68 -24.69
C ARG A 57 6.17 -3.05 -25.35
N ARG A 58 7.34 -3.69 -25.41
CA ARG A 58 7.48 -5.05 -25.95
C ARG A 58 6.81 -6.07 -25.05
N ALA A 59 6.96 -5.95 -23.73
CA ALA A 59 6.30 -6.80 -22.74
C ALA A 59 4.78 -6.65 -22.81
N ASN A 60 4.27 -5.43 -22.84
CA ASN A 60 2.85 -5.13 -22.96
C ASN A 60 2.27 -5.66 -24.27
N ARG A 61 2.98 -5.52 -25.39
CA ARG A 61 2.57 -6.11 -26.68
C ARG A 61 2.53 -7.64 -26.61
N ALA A 62 3.53 -8.28 -26.01
CA ALA A 62 3.53 -9.74 -25.84
C ALA A 62 2.42 -10.22 -24.88
N LYS A 63 2.01 -9.38 -23.92
CA LYS A 63 0.86 -9.64 -23.04
C LYS A 63 -0.45 -9.50 -23.79
N LEU A 64 -0.59 -8.45 -24.59
CA LEU A 64 -1.74 -8.20 -25.45
C LEU A 64 -1.95 -9.36 -26.42
N GLU A 65 -0.90 -9.75 -27.16
CA GLU A 65 -0.95 -10.89 -28.09
C GLU A 65 -1.37 -12.18 -27.37
N ARG A 66 -0.92 -12.37 -26.12
CA ARG A 66 -1.28 -13.52 -25.30
C ARG A 66 -2.75 -13.49 -24.89
N TYR A 67 -3.24 -12.37 -24.35
CA TYR A 67 -4.64 -12.19 -23.99
C TYR A 67 -5.57 -12.35 -25.19
N VAL A 68 -5.21 -11.76 -26.33
CA VAL A 68 -5.94 -11.93 -27.59
C VAL A 68 -5.89 -13.38 -28.07
N SER A 69 -4.76 -14.08 -27.91
CA SER A 69 -4.67 -15.51 -28.26
C SER A 69 -5.57 -16.39 -27.40
N TYR A 70 -5.86 -15.97 -26.17
CA TYR A 70 -6.85 -16.64 -25.33
C TYR A 70 -8.27 -16.37 -25.81
N GLY A 71 -8.49 -15.33 -26.64
CA GLY A 71 -9.77 -14.94 -27.23
C GLY A 71 -10.34 -13.60 -26.72
N LEU A 72 -9.57 -12.80 -25.95
CA LEU A 72 -10.01 -11.49 -25.50
C LEU A 72 -10.09 -10.60 -26.73
N ASN A 73 -11.09 -9.74 -26.79
CA ASN A 73 -11.02 -8.66 -27.76
C ASN A 73 -9.85 -7.72 -27.38
N GLU A 74 -9.33 -7.00 -28.37
CA GLU A 74 -8.17 -6.14 -28.16
C GLU A 74 -8.41 -5.04 -27.12
N GLU A 75 -9.64 -4.54 -26.99
CA GLU A 75 -10.02 -3.48 -26.06
C GLU A 75 -9.96 -3.95 -24.60
N ASP A 76 -10.53 -5.12 -24.30
CA ASP A 76 -10.49 -5.71 -22.96
C ASP A 76 -9.07 -6.14 -22.57
N ALA A 77 -8.32 -6.71 -23.51
CA ALA A 77 -6.93 -7.09 -23.28
C ALA A 77 -6.05 -5.86 -22.99
N GLN A 78 -6.30 -4.76 -23.69
CA GLN A 78 -5.64 -3.48 -23.44
C GLN A 78 -6.05 -2.92 -22.06
N GLY A 79 -7.34 -2.96 -21.71
CA GLY A 79 -7.85 -2.52 -20.42
C GLY A 79 -7.23 -3.27 -19.23
N LEU A 80 -6.96 -4.57 -19.35
CA LEU A 80 -6.26 -5.34 -18.32
C LEU A 80 -4.81 -4.88 -18.13
N ILE A 81 -4.08 -4.67 -19.23
CA ILE A 81 -2.68 -4.20 -19.20
C ILE A 81 -2.60 -2.79 -18.61
N GLU A 82 -3.50 -1.90 -19.01
CA GLU A 82 -3.57 -0.54 -18.48
C GLU A 82 -3.89 -0.53 -16.99
N HIS A 83 -4.81 -1.40 -16.54
CA HIS A 83 -5.12 -1.52 -15.12
C HIS A 83 -3.95 -2.08 -14.30
N GLU A 84 -3.29 -3.14 -14.74
CA GLU A 84 -2.11 -3.66 -14.05
C GLU A 84 -1.01 -2.60 -13.94
N GLN A 85 -0.79 -1.81 -14.99
CA GLN A 85 0.15 -0.71 -14.96
C GLN A 85 -0.31 0.37 -13.96
N MET A 86 -1.58 0.76 -13.97
CA MET A 86 -2.14 1.69 -12.99
C MET A 86 -1.92 1.21 -11.55
N LEU A 87 -2.11 -0.09 -11.29
CA LEU A 87 -1.88 -0.68 -9.97
C LEU A 87 -0.40 -0.64 -9.57
N LYS A 88 0.49 -0.97 -10.50
CA LYS A 88 1.94 -0.90 -10.32
C LYS A 88 2.39 0.53 -10.04
N ASP A 89 1.93 1.50 -10.83
CA ASP A 89 2.24 2.91 -10.67
C ASP A 89 1.72 3.45 -9.32
N ARG A 90 0.51 3.03 -8.90
CA ARG A 90 -0.04 3.35 -7.58
C ARG A 90 0.83 2.79 -6.46
N ARG A 91 1.29 1.53 -6.57
CA ARG A 91 2.18 0.90 -5.60
C ARG A 91 3.52 1.65 -5.50
N ASP A 92 4.11 1.96 -6.64
CA ASP A 92 5.41 2.62 -6.72
C ASP A 92 5.31 4.07 -6.22
N ALA A 93 4.19 4.77 -6.45
CA ALA A 93 3.91 6.11 -5.90
C ALA A 93 3.72 6.10 -4.38
N VAL A 94 3.07 5.07 -3.83
CA VAL A 94 2.97 4.86 -2.37
C VAL A 94 4.37 4.59 -1.79
N ALA A 95 5.15 3.72 -2.42
CA ALA A 95 6.52 3.40 -2.00
C ALA A 95 7.45 4.63 -2.07
N ALA A 96 7.27 5.50 -3.07
CA ALA A 96 8.02 6.73 -3.26
C ALA A 96 7.53 7.90 -2.38
N GLY A 97 6.46 7.72 -1.60
CA GLY A 97 5.90 8.76 -0.74
C GLY A 97 5.27 9.95 -1.48
N GLN A 98 4.94 9.79 -2.76
CA GLN A 98 4.45 10.86 -3.65
C GLN A 98 2.93 11.08 -3.57
N LEU A 99 2.19 10.16 -2.94
CA LEU A 99 0.82 10.38 -2.47
C LEU A 99 0.92 10.88 -1.03
N GLU A 100 0.50 12.12 -0.80
CA GLU A 100 0.87 13.00 0.32
C GLU A 100 1.05 12.33 1.70
N GLN A 101 2.28 12.42 2.23
CA GLN A 101 2.63 12.17 3.62
C GLN A 101 2.50 13.47 4.42
N GLY A 102 1.43 13.58 5.21
CA GLY A 102 1.28 14.57 6.29
C GLY A 102 1.72 13.96 7.62
N GLU A 103 2.75 14.55 8.23
CA GLU A 103 3.62 13.99 9.29
C GLU A 103 3.03 14.07 10.72
N ALA A 104 1.74 13.77 10.90
CA ALA A 104 1.13 13.68 12.24
C ALA A 104 0.10 12.54 12.44
N ASP A 105 -0.23 11.77 11.40
CA ASP A 105 -1.17 10.64 11.50
C ASP A 105 -0.94 9.67 10.32
N LYS A 106 0.19 8.93 10.31
CA LYS A 106 0.26 7.69 9.50
C LYS A 106 -0.62 6.66 10.22
N ARG A 107 -1.95 6.83 10.15
CA ARG A 107 -2.87 5.74 10.48
C ARG A 107 -2.44 4.57 9.64
N ILE A 108 -2.06 3.50 10.33
CA ILE A 108 -1.79 2.22 9.69
C ILE A 108 -3.05 1.89 8.90
N ARG A 109 -2.87 1.54 7.62
CA ARG A 109 -3.96 1.17 6.72
C ARG A 109 -3.82 -0.30 6.38
N PRO A 110 -4.40 -1.20 7.19
CA PRO A 110 -4.40 -2.62 6.89
C PRO A 110 -5.07 -2.86 5.55
N ARG A 111 -4.44 -3.66 4.69
CA ARG A 111 -4.97 -4.00 3.38
C ARG A 111 -4.62 -5.43 3.03
N ILE A 112 -5.50 -6.06 2.28
CA ILE A 112 -5.33 -7.43 1.80
C ILE A 112 -5.30 -7.44 0.27
N TYR A 113 -4.46 -8.27 -0.32
CA TYR A 113 -4.49 -8.53 -1.75
C TYR A 113 -5.35 -9.77 -2.00
N VAL A 114 -6.49 -9.55 -2.65
CA VAL A 114 -7.43 -10.61 -3.00
C VAL A 114 -7.31 -10.91 -4.49
N ARG A 115 -7.31 -12.21 -4.83
CA ARG A 115 -7.24 -12.67 -6.22
C ARG A 115 -8.26 -13.77 -6.53
N SER A 116 -8.58 -13.91 -7.80
CA SER A 116 -9.38 -15.01 -8.36
C SER A 116 -8.61 -16.33 -8.33
N LEU A 117 -9.18 -17.38 -7.73
CA LEU A 117 -8.51 -18.69 -7.62
C LEU A 117 -8.48 -19.46 -8.94
N VAL A 118 -9.56 -19.36 -9.73
CA VAL A 118 -9.65 -20.01 -11.04
C VAL A 118 -8.59 -19.44 -11.99
N ASP A 119 -8.47 -18.11 -12.06
CA ASP A 119 -7.46 -17.46 -12.91
C ASP A 119 -6.05 -17.82 -12.43
N HIS A 120 -5.82 -17.83 -11.11
CA HIS A 120 -4.52 -18.19 -10.56
C HIS A 120 -4.10 -19.61 -10.92
N THR A 121 -5.04 -20.56 -10.84
CA THR A 121 -4.79 -21.97 -11.21
C THR A 121 -4.42 -22.12 -12.69
N GLU A 122 -4.94 -21.23 -13.54
CA GLU A 122 -4.63 -21.17 -14.97
C GLU A 122 -3.35 -20.36 -15.27
N GLY A 123 -2.66 -19.85 -14.25
CA GLY A 123 -1.41 -19.09 -14.38
C GLY A 123 -1.60 -17.59 -14.61
N HIS A 124 -2.77 -17.06 -14.28
CA HIS A 124 -3.11 -15.65 -14.39
C HIS A 124 -3.24 -15.01 -13.00
N ASP A 125 -2.52 -13.92 -12.76
CA ASP A 125 -2.60 -13.18 -11.50
C ASP A 125 -3.56 -12.01 -11.65
N ILE A 126 -4.83 -12.27 -11.36
CA ILE A 126 -5.90 -11.27 -11.39
C ILE A 126 -6.39 -11.05 -9.96
N GLY A 127 -5.96 -9.94 -9.39
CA GLY A 127 -6.30 -9.51 -8.05
C GLY A 127 -6.11 -8.00 -7.85
N ASP A 128 -6.51 -7.51 -6.69
CA ASP A 128 -6.26 -6.13 -6.28
C ASP A 128 -6.19 -6.02 -4.74
N TRP A 129 -5.59 -4.93 -4.28
CA TRP A 129 -5.54 -4.56 -2.88
C TRP A 129 -6.86 -3.94 -2.43
N ILE A 130 -7.38 -4.42 -1.31
CA ILE A 130 -8.58 -3.92 -0.63
C ILE A 130 -8.18 -3.34 0.73
N ASP A 131 -8.69 -2.16 1.05
CA ASP A 131 -8.56 -1.56 2.38
C ASP A 131 -9.42 -2.34 3.38
N ALA A 132 -8.77 -3.02 4.34
CA ALA A 132 -9.42 -3.88 5.32
C ALA A 132 -10.08 -3.09 6.47
N SER A 133 -9.85 -1.78 6.57
CA SER A 133 -10.51 -0.92 7.57
C SER A 133 -11.92 -0.48 7.18
N ARG A 134 -12.36 -0.85 5.97
CA ARG A 134 -13.70 -0.55 5.46
C ARG A 134 -14.77 -1.43 6.13
N ASP A 135 -16.03 -1.04 5.93
CA ASP A 135 -17.16 -1.87 6.32
C ASP A 135 -17.20 -3.19 5.54
N LEU A 136 -17.69 -4.25 6.17
CA LEU A 136 -17.75 -5.59 5.60
C LEU A 136 -18.43 -5.62 4.22
N GLU A 137 -19.53 -4.90 4.08
CA GLU A 137 -20.31 -4.80 2.83
C GLU A 137 -19.52 -4.14 1.71
N ASP A 138 -18.64 -3.20 2.05
CA ASP A 138 -17.76 -2.54 1.10
C ASP A 138 -16.61 -3.46 0.69
N ILE A 139 -16.00 -4.18 1.65
CA ILE A 139 -14.95 -5.18 1.37
C ILE A 139 -15.53 -6.28 0.46
N GLN A 140 -16.73 -6.78 0.76
CA GLN A 140 -17.43 -7.75 -0.09
C GLN A 140 -17.67 -7.20 -1.50
N ARG A 141 -18.07 -5.93 -1.63
CA ARG A 141 -18.25 -5.29 -2.94
C ARG A 141 -16.94 -5.17 -3.71
N ASP A 142 -15.85 -4.81 -3.02
CA ASP A 142 -14.52 -4.72 -3.61
C ASP A 142 -14.05 -6.11 -4.11
N VAL A 143 -14.25 -7.18 -3.33
CA VAL A 143 -14.00 -8.57 -3.76
C VAL A 143 -14.80 -8.94 -5.00
N GLN A 144 -16.12 -8.67 -5.01
CA GLN A 144 -16.96 -8.95 -6.17
C GLN A 144 -16.54 -8.15 -7.41
N SER A 145 -16.10 -6.91 -7.21
CA SER A 145 -15.56 -6.08 -8.29
C SER A 145 -14.30 -6.70 -8.88
N ILE A 146 -13.39 -7.25 -8.07
CA ILE A 146 -12.19 -7.94 -8.55
C ILE A 146 -12.60 -9.17 -9.37
N LEU A 147 -13.51 -9.99 -8.85
CA LEU A 147 -13.95 -11.23 -9.49
C LEU A 147 -14.73 -11.01 -10.79
N SER A 148 -15.48 -9.92 -10.90
CA SER A 148 -16.17 -9.54 -12.15
C SER A 148 -15.21 -9.22 -13.30
N ARG A 149 -13.93 -9.00 -13.00
CA ARG A 149 -12.86 -8.64 -13.95
C ARG A 149 -11.89 -9.80 -14.21
N SER A 150 -12.19 -10.97 -13.67
CA SER A 150 -11.48 -12.23 -13.94
C SER A 150 -11.50 -12.59 -15.42
N LEU A 151 -10.52 -13.38 -15.86
CA LEU A 151 -10.56 -13.97 -17.19
C LEU A 151 -11.71 -14.97 -17.29
N HIS A 152 -11.96 -15.73 -16.22
CA HIS A 152 -13.15 -16.56 -16.11
C HIS A 152 -14.42 -15.79 -16.49
N ALA A 153 -14.66 -14.63 -15.87
CA ALA A 153 -15.83 -13.81 -16.16
C ALA A 153 -15.90 -13.31 -17.60
N HIS A 154 -14.74 -12.96 -18.17
CA HIS A 154 -14.67 -12.61 -19.58
C HIS A 154 -15.11 -13.80 -20.49
N TRP A 155 -14.72 -15.04 -20.17
CA TRP A 155 -15.03 -16.21 -21.00
C TRP A 155 -16.45 -16.73 -20.85
N THR A 156 -16.95 -16.77 -19.63
CA THR A 156 -18.22 -17.41 -19.29
C THR A 156 -19.37 -16.41 -19.27
N GLY A 157 -19.08 -15.12 -19.10
CA GLY A 157 -20.06 -14.08 -18.81
C GLY A 157 -20.54 -14.08 -17.35
N GLU A 158 -19.93 -14.91 -16.48
CA GLU A 158 -20.30 -15.06 -15.07
C GLU A 158 -19.08 -14.76 -14.17
N PRO A 159 -19.21 -13.96 -13.10
CA PRO A 159 -18.09 -13.67 -12.19
C PRO A 159 -17.43 -14.93 -11.65
N ALA A 160 -16.10 -14.91 -11.46
CA ALA A 160 -15.43 -15.95 -10.70
C ALA A 160 -16.02 -16.02 -9.28
N GLU A 161 -16.24 -17.23 -8.76
CA GLU A 161 -16.83 -17.40 -7.43
C GLU A 161 -15.79 -17.50 -6.32
N GLU A 162 -14.65 -18.13 -6.63
CA GLU A 162 -13.62 -18.47 -5.67
C GLU A 162 -12.48 -17.44 -5.65
N TRP A 163 -12.13 -17.01 -4.44
CA TRP A 163 -11.08 -16.04 -4.18
C TRP A 163 -10.26 -16.42 -2.95
N ALA A 164 -9.08 -15.82 -2.84
CA ALA A 164 -8.17 -16.02 -1.72
C ALA A 164 -7.41 -14.73 -1.40
N ILE A 165 -7.04 -14.59 -0.12
CA ILE A 165 -6.10 -13.57 0.37
C ILE A 165 -4.70 -14.09 0.08
N HIS A 166 -4.01 -13.49 -0.88
CA HIS A 166 -2.66 -13.93 -1.24
C HIS A 166 -1.55 -13.13 -0.55
N ASP A 167 -1.84 -11.89 -0.19
CA ASP A 167 -0.89 -11.02 0.49
C ASP A 167 -1.62 -10.06 1.45
N GLN A 168 -0.87 -9.48 2.38
CA GLN A 168 -1.39 -8.57 3.39
C GLN A 168 -0.34 -7.50 3.74
N ASP A 169 -0.80 -6.32 4.13
CA ASP A 169 0.05 -5.22 4.57
C ASP A 169 -0.64 -4.45 5.69
N GLY A 170 0.15 -3.90 6.62
CA GLY A 170 -0.37 -3.13 7.76
C GLY A 170 -0.95 -3.95 8.92
N PHE A 171 -0.77 -5.28 8.94
CA PHE A 171 -1.25 -6.16 10.02
C PHE A 171 -0.22 -6.41 11.14
N GLY A 172 0.97 -5.81 11.08
CA GLY A 172 2.03 -6.04 12.06
C GLY A 172 2.60 -7.46 11.96
N SER A 173 2.73 -8.15 13.09
CA SER A 173 3.14 -9.56 13.19
C SER A 173 2.02 -10.55 12.84
N LEU A 174 0.77 -10.09 12.83
CA LEU A 174 -0.38 -10.95 12.55
C LEU A 174 -0.34 -11.47 11.11
N THR A 175 -0.56 -12.77 10.95
CA THR A 175 -0.65 -13.43 9.64
C THR A 175 -2.06 -13.95 9.40
N LEU A 176 -2.75 -13.38 8.42
CA LEU A 176 -4.05 -13.86 7.98
C LEU A 176 -3.94 -15.20 7.26
N HIS A 177 -4.93 -16.06 7.44
CA HIS A 177 -5.08 -17.26 6.63
C HIS A 177 -5.52 -16.91 5.20
N GLU A 178 -5.12 -17.71 4.21
CA GLU A 178 -5.47 -17.48 2.79
C GLU A 178 -6.99 -17.46 2.55
N TYR A 179 -7.73 -18.17 3.40
CA TYR A 179 -9.20 -18.25 3.39
C TYR A 179 -9.83 -17.62 4.64
N GLU A 180 -9.17 -16.61 5.20
CA GLU A 180 -9.69 -15.91 6.38
C GLU A 180 -11.08 -15.30 6.08
N SER A 181 -11.96 -15.34 7.08
CA SER A 181 -13.30 -14.77 6.91
C SER A 181 -13.23 -13.24 6.76
N LEU A 182 -14.07 -12.67 5.90
CA LEU A 182 -14.11 -11.21 5.72
C LEU A 182 -14.56 -10.48 6.99
N ASP A 183 -15.36 -11.11 7.85
CA ASP A 183 -15.72 -10.59 9.17
C ASP A 183 -14.48 -10.38 10.05
N VAL A 184 -13.58 -11.38 10.11
CA VAL A 184 -12.32 -11.30 10.86
C VAL A 184 -11.39 -10.27 10.24
N VAL A 185 -11.21 -10.27 8.91
CA VAL A 185 -10.41 -9.26 8.20
C VAL A 185 -10.92 -7.85 8.51
N CYS A 186 -12.23 -7.62 8.47
CA CYS A 186 -12.84 -6.34 8.76
C CYS A 186 -12.62 -5.93 10.22
N ALA A 187 -12.83 -6.84 11.17
CA ALA A 187 -12.62 -6.57 12.60
C ALA A 187 -11.17 -6.19 12.90
N LEU A 188 -10.21 -6.95 12.36
CA LEU A 188 -8.79 -6.68 12.48
C LEU A 188 -8.39 -5.36 11.81
N GLY A 189 -8.84 -5.15 10.57
CA GLY A 189 -8.53 -3.96 9.81
C GLY A 189 -9.04 -2.68 10.47
N LYS A 190 -10.27 -2.70 10.99
CA LYS A 190 -10.84 -1.58 11.76
C LYS A 190 -10.11 -1.36 13.07
N GLY A 191 -9.91 -2.42 13.85
CA GLY A 191 -9.24 -2.33 15.16
C GLY A 191 -7.82 -1.79 15.04
N ILE A 192 -7.06 -2.20 14.02
CA ILE A 192 -5.71 -1.67 13.76
C ILE A 192 -5.75 -0.24 13.24
N ALA A 193 -6.72 0.13 12.39
CA ALA A 193 -6.86 1.50 11.93
C ALA A 193 -7.23 2.47 13.07
N GLU A 194 -7.96 1.99 14.09
CA GLU A 194 -8.39 2.77 15.24
C GLU A 194 -7.34 2.81 16.37
N HIS A 195 -6.77 1.65 16.72
CA HIS A 195 -5.91 1.50 17.90
C HIS A 195 -4.43 1.22 17.57
N GLY A 196 -4.09 1.06 16.29
CA GLY A 196 -2.74 0.77 15.82
C GLY A 196 -2.31 -0.69 16.00
N LEU A 197 -0.99 -0.94 15.89
CA LEU A 197 -0.40 -2.27 16.05
C LEU A 197 -0.61 -2.95 17.42
N PRO A 198 -0.83 -2.25 18.55
CA PRO A 198 -1.21 -2.93 19.79
C PRO A 198 -2.45 -3.82 19.61
N PHE A 199 -3.39 -3.44 18.74
CA PHE A 199 -4.57 -4.27 18.45
C PHE A 199 -4.19 -5.55 17.71
N ALA A 200 -3.27 -5.48 16.74
CA ALA A 200 -2.75 -6.66 16.06
C ALA A 200 -2.02 -7.61 17.02
N ALA A 201 -1.22 -7.06 17.93
CA ALA A 201 -0.56 -7.82 18.98
C ALA A 201 -1.55 -8.48 19.95
N TRP A 202 -2.61 -7.77 20.32
CA TRP A 202 -3.72 -8.32 21.11
C TRP A 202 -4.40 -9.48 20.39
N ALA A 203 -4.66 -9.35 19.09
CA ALA A 203 -5.22 -10.42 18.29
C ALA A 203 -4.29 -11.64 18.21
N GLU A 204 -2.98 -11.43 18.08
CA GLU A 204 -1.98 -12.49 17.98
C GLU A 204 -1.81 -13.32 19.27
N ILE A 205 -1.81 -12.67 20.44
CA ILE A 205 -1.70 -13.39 21.73
C ILE A 205 -3.01 -14.04 22.17
N ASN A 206 -4.09 -13.81 21.42
CA ASN A 206 -5.39 -14.44 21.58
C ASN A 206 -5.74 -15.21 20.30
N ASP A 207 -6.97 -15.66 20.17
CA ASP A 207 -7.48 -16.15 18.90
C ASP A 207 -7.93 -14.95 18.06
N ALA A 208 -7.22 -14.67 16.97
CA ALA A 208 -7.55 -13.57 16.04
C ALA A 208 -8.93 -13.75 15.37
N THR A 209 -9.50 -14.96 15.41
CA THR A 209 -10.85 -15.23 14.90
C THR A 209 -11.95 -14.99 15.94
N ASP A 210 -11.58 -14.85 17.22
CA ASP A 210 -12.52 -14.55 18.31
C ASP A 210 -12.79 -13.05 18.43
N ILE A 211 -13.68 -12.56 17.58
CA ILE A 211 -14.12 -11.15 17.54
C ILE A 211 -14.64 -10.67 18.91
N TYR A 212 -15.22 -11.56 19.73
CA TYR A 212 -15.69 -11.17 21.06
C TYR A 212 -14.51 -10.77 21.96
N THR A 213 -13.41 -11.53 21.92
CA THR A 213 -12.19 -11.21 22.65
C THR A 213 -11.48 -9.97 22.07
N LEU A 214 -11.48 -9.82 20.73
CA LEU A 214 -10.91 -8.61 20.08
C LEU A 214 -11.61 -7.33 20.54
N ASN A 215 -12.94 -7.33 20.64
CA ASN A 215 -13.73 -6.17 21.09
C ASN A 215 -13.45 -5.75 22.54
N ARG A 216 -12.68 -6.53 23.31
CA ARG A 216 -12.29 -6.19 24.68
C ARG A 216 -10.94 -5.49 24.76
N PHE A 217 -10.32 -5.18 23.62
CA PHE A 217 -9.03 -4.50 23.51
C PHE A 217 -8.93 -3.27 24.43
N GLU A 218 -9.89 -2.35 24.39
CA GLU A 218 -9.83 -1.12 25.20
C GLU A 218 -9.79 -1.39 26.71
N ALA A 219 -10.48 -2.44 27.16
CA ALA A 219 -10.47 -2.85 28.57
C ALA A 219 -9.24 -3.69 28.94
N ALA A 220 -8.59 -4.30 27.94
CA ALA A 220 -7.41 -5.14 28.12
C ALA A 220 -6.11 -4.34 28.03
N TYR A 221 -6.07 -3.27 27.24
CA TYR A 221 -4.83 -2.57 26.93
C TYR A 221 -4.41 -1.64 28.08
N PHE A 222 -3.29 -1.96 28.73
CA PHE A 222 -2.72 -1.13 29.80
C PHE A 222 -1.80 -0.03 29.26
N GLY A 223 -1.23 -0.20 28.07
CA GLY A 223 -0.43 0.84 27.42
C GLY A 223 0.84 0.31 26.76
N ALA A 224 1.67 1.24 26.31
CA ALA A 224 3.02 0.99 25.79
C ALA A 224 4.06 1.53 26.78
N TYR A 225 5.11 0.75 27.01
CA TYR A 225 6.16 1.04 27.98
C TYR A 225 7.53 0.73 27.38
N ASP A 226 8.57 1.46 27.78
CA ASP A 226 9.93 1.26 27.23
C ASP A 226 10.49 -0.15 27.54
N SER A 227 10.07 -0.76 28.65
CA SER A 227 10.39 -2.13 29.04
C SER A 227 9.31 -2.71 29.95
N ARG A 228 9.40 -4.01 30.27
CA ARG A 228 8.48 -4.65 31.23
C ARG A 228 8.67 -4.10 32.64
N GLU A 229 9.92 -3.81 33.02
CA GLU A 229 10.26 -3.19 34.30
C GLU A 229 9.69 -1.77 34.41
N ALA A 230 9.65 -1.01 33.30
CA ALA A 230 9.00 0.30 33.29
C ALA A 230 7.48 0.20 33.56
N TYR A 231 6.81 -0.85 33.09
CA TYR A 231 5.44 -1.14 33.48
C TYR A 231 5.33 -1.51 34.97
N ALA A 232 6.24 -2.34 35.50
CA ALA A 232 6.25 -2.70 36.91
C ALA A 232 6.48 -1.49 37.83
N GLU A 233 7.38 -0.59 37.46
CA GLU A 233 7.60 0.70 38.12
C GLU A 233 6.33 1.55 38.09
N HIS A 234 5.68 1.69 36.93
CA HIS A 234 4.40 2.39 36.83
C HIS A 234 3.32 1.81 37.75
N VAL A 235 3.17 0.49 37.81
CA VAL A 235 2.21 -0.16 38.73
C VAL A 235 2.58 0.11 40.19
N PHE A 236 3.86 0.09 40.52
CA PHE A 236 4.33 0.39 41.88
C PHE A 236 4.01 1.84 42.28
N GLU A 237 4.22 2.79 41.38
CA GLU A 237 3.86 4.21 41.58
C GLU A 237 2.35 4.40 41.75
N GLU A 238 1.52 3.81 40.88
CA GLU A 238 0.05 3.90 40.93
C GLU A 238 -0.53 3.32 42.23
N MET A 239 0.13 2.31 42.80
CA MET A 239 -0.22 1.70 44.08
C MET A 239 0.35 2.44 45.29
N GLU A 240 0.89 3.65 45.08
CA GLU A 240 1.56 4.48 46.11
C GLU A 240 2.72 3.76 46.82
N GLY A 241 3.41 2.85 46.13
CA GLY A 241 4.47 2.02 46.68
C GLY A 241 5.61 2.81 47.34
N GLU A 242 5.90 4.02 46.84
CA GLU A 242 6.88 4.92 47.46
C GLU A 242 6.50 5.30 48.91
N LYS A 243 5.20 5.51 49.19
CA LYS A 243 4.74 5.79 50.56
C LYS A 243 4.93 4.59 51.48
N GLU A 244 4.77 3.38 50.95
CA GLU A 244 5.03 2.14 51.69
C GLU A 244 6.52 2.00 52.03
N LEU A 245 7.43 2.38 51.12
CA LEU A 245 8.87 2.44 51.41
C LEU A 245 9.23 3.53 52.42
N GLU A 246 8.59 4.70 52.34
CA GLU A 246 8.74 5.79 53.30
C GLU A 246 8.23 5.41 54.70
N ALA A 247 7.25 4.52 54.82
CA ALA A 247 6.75 4.03 56.10
C ALA A 247 7.73 3.06 56.80
N LEU A 248 8.73 2.53 56.09
CA LEU A 248 9.72 1.62 56.67
C LEU A 248 10.65 2.34 57.66
N PRO A 249 11.13 1.65 58.72
CA PRO A 249 12.20 2.17 59.58
C PRO A 249 13.45 2.52 58.78
N ASP A 250 14.13 3.61 59.16
CA ASP A 250 15.29 4.15 58.41
C ASP A 250 16.33 3.09 58.03
N TRP A 251 16.70 2.22 58.98
CA TRP A 251 17.70 1.18 58.74
C TRP A 251 17.28 0.12 57.70
N VAL A 252 15.98 -0.08 57.50
CA VAL A 252 15.43 -0.99 56.48
C VAL A 252 15.39 -0.29 55.13
N ARG A 253 14.96 0.98 55.10
CA ARG A 253 14.84 1.78 53.87
C ARG A 253 16.18 1.87 53.13
N ASP A 254 17.29 1.99 53.87
CA ASP A 254 18.62 2.09 53.27
C ASP A 254 19.08 0.80 52.55
N VAL A 255 18.55 -0.37 52.94
CA VAL A 255 19.00 -1.69 52.44
C VAL A 255 18.00 -2.40 51.55
N VAL A 256 16.76 -1.89 51.41
CA VAL A 256 15.72 -2.47 50.57
C VAL A 256 15.63 -1.73 49.24
N ARG A 257 15.48 -2.48 48.15
CA ARG A 257 15.15 -1.97 46.82
C ARG A 257 14.03 -2.83 46.25
N VAL A 258 13.16 -2.21 45.46
CA VAL A 258 12.13 -2.94 44.72
C VAL A 258 12.80 -3.70 43.58
N ASP A 259 12.44 -4.97 43.46
CA ASP A 259 12.93 -5.86 42.41
C ASP A 259 11.87 -5.89 41.28
N TYR A 260 11.95 -4.92 40.37
CA TYR A 260 10.99 -4.78 39.26
C TYR A 260 11.07 -5.93 38.26
N GLU A 261 12.25 -6.54 38.10
CA GLU A 261 12.43 -7.74 37.28
C GLU A 261 11.61 -8.90 37.87
N ARG A 262 11.73 -9.14 39.18
CA ARG A 262 10.93 -10.15 39.85
C ARG A 262 9.44 -9.82 39.84
N MET A 263 9.06 -8.57 40.08
CA MET A 263 7.66 -8.15 40.04
C MET A 263 7.02 -8.44 38.67
N THR A 264 7.73 -8.11 37.59
CA THR A 264 7.35 -8.44 36.22
C THR A 264 7.18 -9.95 36.03
N HIS A 265 8.17 -10.73 36.46
CA HIS A 265 8.16 -12.19 36.33
C HIS A 265 6.94 -12.84 37.00
N GLU A 266 6.54 -12.35 38.18
CA GLU A 266 5.35 -12.85 38.89
C GLU A 266 4.04 -12.45 38.18
N MET A 267 3.96 -11.23 37.62
CA MET A 267 2.80 -10.79 36.83
C MET A 267 2.59 -11.62 35.57
N GLU A 268 3.68 -11.96 34.86
CA GLU A 268 3.63 -12.83 33.67
C GLU A 268 3.28 -14.27 34.06
N THR A 269 3.96 -14.82 35.08
CA THR A 269 3.78 -16.22 35.50
C THR A 269 2.38 -16.48 36.05
N SER A 270 1.80 -15.51 36.76
CA SER A 270 0.42 -15.60 37.26
C SER A 270 -0.65 -15.39 36.17
N GLY A 271 -0.24 -14.92 34.98
CA GLY A 271 -1.15 -14.55 33.90
C GLY A 271 -1.97 -13.29 34.19
N GLU A 272 -1.54 -12.44 35.13
CA GLU A 272 -2.18 -11.15 35.38
C GLU A 272 -1.93 -10.16 34.24
N VAL A 273 -0.73 -10.21 33.68
CA VAL A 273 -0.31 -9.33 32.59
C VAL A 273 0.32 -10.17 31.49
N ARG A 274 -0.02 -9.85 30.24
CA ARG A 274 0.64 -10.38 29.05
C ARG A 274 1.36 -9.24 28.35
N PHE A 275 2.63 -9.45 28.04
CA PHE A 275 3.45 -8.49 27.29
C PHE A 275 3.67 -8.96 25.86
N VAL A 276 3.70 -8.00 24.94
CA VAL A 276 4.14 -8.21 23.55
C VAL A 276 5.23 -7.20 23.23
N ASP A 277 6.38 -7.71 22.79
CA ASP A 277 7.53 -6.87 22.42
C ASP A 277 7.29 -6.14 21.08
N HIS A 278 7.75 -4.90 21.00
CA HIS A 278 7.81 -4.12 19.77
C HIS A 278 9.14 -3.33 19.71
N PRO A 279 9.55 -2.76 18.56
CA PRO A 279 10.86 -2.11 18.42
C PRO A 279 11.15 -0.95 19.39
N GLY A 280 10.12 -0.40 20.04
CA GLY A 280 10.22 0.71 20.99
C GLY A 280 9.95 0.33 22.44
N GLY A 281 9.79 -0.97 22.77
CA GLY A 281 9.45 -1.41 24.11
C GLY A 281 8.45 -2.56 24.13
N VAL A 282 7.47 -2.49 25.01
CA VAL A 282 6.45 -3.53 25.21
C VAL A 282 5.05 -2.93 25.27
N TRP A 283 4.08 -3.66 24.71
CA TRP A 283 2.66 -3.46 24.99
C TRP A 283 2.24 -4.35 26.15
N ALA A 284 1.55 -3.78 27.12
CA ALA A 284 1.03 -4.50 28.29
C ALA A 284 -0.48 -4.70 28.16
N PHE A 285 -0.93 -5.92 28.40
CA PHE A 285 -2.34 -6.30 28.34
C PHE A 285 -2.78 -7.03 29.61
N ASN A 286 -4.03 -6.86 29.99
CA ASN A 286 -4.69 -7.63 31.03
C ASN A 286 -4.81 -9.10 30.60
N GLY A 287 -4.16 -10.00 31.35
CA GLY A 287 -4.19 -11.43 31.07
C GLY A 287 -5.47 -12.14 31.50
N ARG A 288 -6.38 -11.47 32.21
CA ARG A 288 -7.64 -12.03 32.73
C ARG A 288 -8.88 -11.68 31.92
N VAL A 289 -8.71 -10.97 30.81
CA VAL A 289 -9.80 -10.52 29.93
C VAL A 289 -10.08 -11.57 28.88
#